data_AF-A0A2V8A9Y3-F1
#
_entry.id   AF-A0A2V8A9Y3-F1
#
_cell.length_a   1.000
_cell.length_b   1.000
_cell.length_c   1.000
_cell.angle_alpha   90.00
_cell.angle_beta   90.00
_cell.angle_gamma   90.00
#
_symmetry.space_group_name_H-M   'P 1'
#
loop_
_entity.id
_entity.type
_entity.pdbx_description
1 polymer ?
#
loop_
_entity_poly.entity_id
_entity_poly.type
_entity_poly.pdbx_seq_one_letter_code
_entity_poly.pdbx_strand_id
1 'polypeptide(L)' 'ASPDVAVVQDILNNPSQYYFNLHSTLNPGGFTRGQLSRVQ' A
#
# COMPACT_ATOMS: atom_id res chain seq x y z
N ALA A 1 -2.27 -17.10 -3.14
CA ALA A 1 -3.59 -16.80 -2.55
C ALA A 1 -4.07 -15.49 -3.15
N SER A 2 -5.29 -15.44 -3.66
CA SER A 2 -5.87 -14.16 -4.09
C SER A 2 -5.95 -13.21 -2.88
N PRO A 3 -5.74 -11.89 -3.05
CA PRO A 3 -5.97 -10.96 -1.97
C PRO A 3 -7.41 -11.12 -1.48
N ASP A 4 -7.57 -11.17 -0.16
CA ASP A 4 -8.90 -11.20 0.44
C ASP A 4 -9.65 -9.93 0.02
N VAL A 5 -10.85 -10.11 -0.55
CA VAL A 5 -11.69 -9.00 -1.00
C VAL A 5 -11.97 -8.04 0.17
N ALA A 6 -12.07 -8.55 1.40
CA ALA A 6 -12.25 -7.71 2.58
C ALA A 6 -11.09 -6.73 2.78
N VAL A 7 -9.84 -7.17 2.58
CA VAL A 7 -8.66 -6.31 2.72
C VAL A 7 -8.62 -5.25 1.64
N VAL A 8 -8.96 -5.60 0.40
CA VAL A 8 -9.01 -4.61 -0.69
C VAL A 8 -10.05 -3.53 -0.39
N GLN A 9 -11.23 -3.91 0.09
CA GLN A 9 -12.27 -2.95 0.47
C GLN A 9 -11.82 -2.06 1.63
N ASP A 10 -11.09 -2.59 2.61
CA ASP A 10 -10.62 -1.81 3.75
C ASP A 10 -9.57 -0.77 3.34
N ILE A 11 -8.63 -1.12 2.45
CA ILE A 11 -7.66 -0.17 1.88
C ILE A 11 -8.37 0.98 1.14
N LEU A 12 -9.42 0.68 0.37
CA LEU A 12 -10.17 1.68 -0.39
C LEU A 12 -11.01 2.60 0.51
N ASN A 13 -11.56 2.06 1.60
CA ASN A 13 -12.42 2.81 2.53
C ASN A 13 -11.61 3.61 3.55
N ASN A 14 -10.45 3.09 3.98
CA ASN A 14 -9.61 3.64 5.06
C ASN A 14 -8.13 3.81 4.63
N PRO A 15 -7.82 4.51 3.52
CA PRO A 15 -6.45 4.55 2.99
C PRO A 15 -5.43 5.16 3.98
N SER A 16 -5.84 6.07 4.86
CA SER A 16 -4.96 6.65 5.88
C SER A 16 -4.46 5.65 6.94
N GLN A 17 -4.97 4.42 6.98
CA GLN A 17 -4.47 3.34 7.84
C GLN A 17 -3.35 2.52 7.17
N TYR A 18 -3.08 2.77 5.89
CA TYR A 18 -2.15 1.99 5.08
C TYR A 18 -1.08 2.87 4.42
N TYR A 19 0.11 2.31 4.24
CA TYR A 19 1.20 2.94 3.51
C TYR A 19 1.72 1.99 2.45
N PHE A 20 2.34 2.54 1.40
CA PHE A 20 3.10 1.74 0.44
C PHE A 20 4.59 1.80 0.76
N ASN A 21 5.29 0.71 0.46
CA ASN A 21 6.74 0.63 0.45
C ASN A 21 7.18 0.13 -0.93
N LEU A 22 7.88 0.97 -1.69
CA LEU A 22 8.42 0.60 -2.99
C LEU A 22 9.80 -0.03 -2.79
N HIS A 23 10.05 -1.17 -3.41
CA HIS A 23 11.36 -1.82 -3.43
C HIS A 23 11.92 -1.85 -4.85
N SER A 24 13.24 -1.87 -4.97
CA SER A 24 13.94 -2.09 -6.24
C SER A 24 15.09 -3.07 -6.04
N THR A 25 15.62 -3.61 -7.14
CA THR A 25 16.79 -4.50 -7.09
C THR A 25 18.01 -3.81 -6.47
N LEU A 26 18.18 -2.50 -6.72
CA LEU A 26 19.24 -1.70 -6.14
C LEU A 26 19.00 -1.36 -4.66
N ASN A 27 17.73 -1.29 -4.23
CA ASN A 27 17.35 -0.94 -2.86
C ASN A 27 16.34 -1.97 -2.30
N PRO A 28 16.81 -3.19 -1.95
CA PRO A 28 15.93 -4.26 -1.48
C PRO A 28 15.34 -4.01 -0.09
N GLY A 29 15.93 -3.13 0.72
CA GLY A 29 15.37 -2.71 2.03
C GLY A 29 14.23 -1.69 1.93
N GLY A 30 13.95 -1.19 0.72
CA GLY A 30 12.98 -0.13 0.45
C GLY A 30 13.66 1.07 -0.21
N PHE A 31 13.06 1.54 -1.28
CA PHE A 31 13.46 2.72 -2.03
C PHE A 31 12.71 3.97 -1.54
N THR A 32 11.37 3.87 -1.44
CA THR A 32 10.51 4.97 -0.99
C THR A 32 9.29 4.44 -0.23
N ARG A 33 8.80 5.24 0.73
CA ARG A 33 7.59 4.95 1.51
C ARG A 33 6.65 6.15 1.47
N GLY A 34 5.35 5.89 1.49
CA GLY A 34 4.35 6.95 1.51
C GLY A 34 3.01 6.50 2.07
N GLN A 35 2.35 7.40 2.80
CA GLN A 35 1.00 7.18 3.30
C GLN A 35 0.02 7.16 2.14
N LEU A 36 -0.94 6.23 2.14
CA LEU A 36 -2.02 6.26 1.17
C LEU A 36 -3.03 7.36 1.53
N SER A 37 -3.53 8.02 0.51
CA SER A 37 -4.64 8.96 0.58
C SER A 37 -5.64 8.65 -0.52
N ARG A 38 -6.91 8.96 -0.28
CA ARG A 38 -7.91 8.87 -1.34
C ARG A 38 -7.66 10.00 -2.33
N VAL A 39 -7.38 9.65 -3.57
CA VAL A 39 -7.38 10.59 -4.69
C VAL A 39 -8.73 10.51 -5.38
N GLN A 40 -9.36 11.67 -5.57
CA GLN A 40 -10.68 11.81 -6.22
C GLN A 40 -10.49 12.11 -7.71
#